data_AF-A0A4Q5LDV6-F1
#
_entry.id   AF-A0A4Q5LDV6-F1
#
_cell.length_a   1.000
_cell.length_b   1.000
_cell.length_c   1.000
_cell.angle_alpha   90.00
_cell.angle_beta   90.00
_cell.angle_gamma   90.00
#
_symmetry.space_group_name_H-M   'P 1'
#
loop_
_entity.id
_entity.type
_entity.pdbx_description
1 polymer ?
#
loop_
_entity_poly.entity_id
_entity_poly.type
_entity_poly.pdbx_seq_one_letter_code
_entity_poly.pdbx_strand_id
1 'polypeptide(L)'
;MTSDLLLQVKDSFTLTGLGVLLLPAGSVPALTQLDLHTVWAVEVLWPDGHREAAVASVEEITRPGSSASGGATQERGLLLTHEGAATVPTGTRVFLAEPAAM
;
A
#
# COMPACT_ATOMS: atom_id res chain seq x y z
N MET A 1 9.17 9.78 -17.37
CA MET A 1 8.90 10.28 -16.01
C MET A 1 8.78 9.07 -15.12
N THR A 2 9.43 9.08 -13.96
CA THR A 2 9.60 7.90 -13.11
C THR A 2 8.59 7.97 -11.99
N SER A 3 7.56 7.13 -12.04
CA SER A 3 6.59 7.00 -10.94
C SER A 3 7.31 6.44 -9.70
N ASP A 4 7.18 7.10 -8.55
CA ASP A 4 7.86 6.67 -7.32
C ASP A 4 7.21 5.40 -6.78
N LEU A 5 8.01 4.34 -6.59
CA LEU A 5 7.53 3.09 -6.00
C LEU A 5 7.18 3.34 -4.53
N LEU A 6 5.89 3.21 -4.20
CA LEU A 6 5.42 3.31 -2.83
C LEU A 6 5.69 2.02 -2.08
N LEU A 7 5.23 0.86 -2.56
CA LEU A 7 5.53 -0.42 -1.92
C LEU A 7 5.44 -1.61 -2.88
N GLN A 8 6.09 -2.70 -2.50
CA GLN A 8 5.85 -4.02 -3.09
C GLN A 8 5.06 -4.88 -2.09
N VAL A 9 3.93 -5.42 -2.55
CA VAL A 9 2.99 -6.18 -1.74
C VAL A 9 3.61 -7.52 -1.37
N LYS A 10 3.66 -7.80 -0.07
CA LYS A 10 3.97 -9.13 0.47
C LYS A 10 2.69 -9.88 0.79
N ASP A 11 1.80 -9.23 1.53
CA ASP A 11 0.52 -9.78 1.95
C ASP A 11 -0.59 -8.76 1.69
N SER A 12 -1.81 -9.22 1.51
CA SER A 12 -2.99 -8.36 1.40
C SER A 12 -4.20 -8.94 2.14
N PHE A 13 -5.06 -8.06 2.61
CA PHE A 13 -6.25 -8.42 3.37
C PHE A 13 -7.46 -7.63 2.86
N THR A 14 -8.48 -8.33 2.39
CA THR A 14 -9.77 -7.70 2.07
C THR A 14 -10.48 -7.32 3.36
N LEU A 15 -10.75 -6.04 3.52
CA LEU A 15 -11.53 -5.45 4.59
C LEU A 15 -12.93 -5.16 4.05
N THR A 16 -13.91 -5.98 4.44
CA THR A 16 -15.29 -5.89 3.96
C THR A 16 -15.86 -4.49 4.20
N GLY A 17 -16.28 -3.82 3.13
CA GLY A 17 -16.83 -2.46 3.18
C GLY A 17 -15.79 -1.33 3.24
N LEU A 18 -14.49 -1.63 3.21
CA LEU A 18 -13.41 -0.64 3.24
C LEU A 18 -12.46 -0.73 2.03
N GLY A 19 -12.08 -1.94 1.62
CA GLY A 19 -11.14 -2.14 0.51
C GLY A 19 -10.14 -3.24 0.76
N VAL A 20 -8.92 -3.11 0.24
CA VAL A 20 -7.83 -4.08 0.44
C VAL A 20 -6.64 -3.42 1.11
N LEU A 21 -6.28 -3.90 2.31
CA LEU A 21 -5.06 -3.50 2.99
C LEU A 21 -3.86 -4.22 2.38
N LEU A 22 -2.86 -3.47 1.96
CA LEU A 22 -1.62 -3.94 1.39
C LEU A 22 -0.49 -3.79 2.40
N LEU A 23 0.18 -4.91 2.69
CA LEU A 23 1.31 -4.95 3.60
C LEU A 23 2.62 -5.07 2.81
N PRO A 24 3.62 -4.24 3.14
CA PRO A 24 4.90 -4.30 2.46
C PRO A 24 5.74 -5.50 2.92
N ALA A 25 6.73 -5.86 2.09
CA ALA A 25 7.68 -6.92 2.42
C ALA A 25 8.71 -6.55 3.51
N GLY A 26 8.87 -5.26 3.80
CA GLY A 26 9.83 -4.73 4.76
C GLY A 26 9.60 -3.24 5.01
N SER A 27 10.62 -2.54 5.51
CA SER A 27 10.53 -1.09 5.74
C SER A 27 10.39 -0.33 4.42
N VAL A 28 9.48 0.64 4.41
CA VAL A 28 9.13 1.41 3.23
C VAL A 28 9.20 2.91 3.52
N PRO A 29 10.38 3.53 3.35
CA PRO A 29 10.55 4.94 3.65
C PRO A 29 9.63 5.86 2.84
N ALA A 30 9.26 5.48 1.61
CA ALA A 30 8.37 6.28 0.76
C ALA A 30 7.02 6.55 1.43
N LEU A 31 6.44 5.55 2.12
CA LEU A 31 5.18 5.71 2.84
C LEU A 31 5.32 6.64 4.05
N THR A 32 6.52 6.82 4.60
CA THR A 32 6.74 7.74 5.75
C THR A 32 6.67 9.21 5.37
N GLN A 33 6.83 9.52 4.08
CA GLN A 33 6.76 10.89 3.54
C GLN A 33 5.34 11.32 3.20
N LEU A 34 4.40 10.38 3.15
CA LEU A 34 2.99 10.64 2.88
C LEU A 34 2.21 10.81 4.18
N ASP A 35 1.17 11.66 4.15
CA ASP A 35 0.27 11.86 5.27
C ASP A 35 -0.65 10.64 5.48
N LEU A 36 -0.84 10.27 6.75
CA LEU A 36 -1.78 9.21 7.15
C LEU A 36 -3.22 9.61 6.82
N HIS A 37 -4.05 8.61 6.49
CA HIS A 37 -5.48 8.77 6.20
C HIS A 37 -5.80 9.78 5.07
N THR A 38 -4.80 10.11 4.25
CA THR A 38 -4.94 10.95 3.06
C THR A 38 -5.05 10.05 1.85
N VAL A 39 -6.00 10.35 0.96
CA VAL A 39 -6.21 9.58 -0.27
C VAL A 39 -5.27 10.06 -1.35
N TRP A 40 -4.48 9.13 -1.89
CA TRP A 40 -3.52 9.34 -2.96
C TRP A 40 -3.93 8.58 -4.21
N ALA A 41 -3.77 9.21 -5.36
CA ALA A 41 -3.85 8.51 -6.64
C ALA A 41 -2.61 7.60 -6.80
N VAL A 42 -2.84 6.35 -7.18
CA VAL A 42 -1.79 5.35 -7.32
C VAL A 42 -1.96 4.53 -8.60
N GLU A 43 -0.86 3.95 -9.07
CA GLU A 43 -0.87 2.93 -10.12
C GLU A 43 -0.48 1.58 -9.52
N VAL A 44 -1.31 0.57 -9.73
CA VAL A 44 -1.09 -0.81 -9.28
C VAL A 44 -0.57 -1.62 -10.47
N LEU A 45 0.64 -2.15 -10.35
CA LEU A 45 1.26 -3.04 -11.32
C LEU A 45 1.24 -4.47 -10.80
N TRP A 46 0.36 -5.27 -11.38
CA TRP A 46 0.16 -6.68 -11.08
C TRP A 46 1.34 -7.54 -11.58
N PRO A 47 1.56 -8.74 -10.99
CA PRO A 47 2.68 -9.61 -11.38
C PRO A 47 2.65 -10.09 -12.83
N ASP A 48 1.46 -10.15 -13.45
CA ASP A 48 1.27 -10.47 -14.87
C ASP A 48 1.60 -9.29 -15.81
N GLY A 49 1.94 -8.12 -15.25
CA GLY A 49 2.26 -6.91 -15.99
C GLY A 49 1.07 -5.98 -16.23
N HIS A 50 -0.14 -6.36 -15.79
CA HIS A 50 -1.31 -5.50 -15.87
C HIS A 50 -1.15 -4.26 -14.98
N ARG A 51 -1.58 -3.10 -15.48
CA ARG A 51 -1.58 -1.83 -14.75
C ARG A 51 -2.99 -1.30 -14.58
N GLU A 52 -3.28 -0.83 -13.39
CA GLU A 52 -4.58 -0.31 -13.01
C GLU A 52 -4.40 0.98 -12.21
N ALA A 53 -5.15 2.03 -12.59
CA ALA A 53 -5.22 3.25 -11.81
C ALA A 53 -6.18 3.04 -10.63
N ALA A 54 -5.75 3.42 -9.43
CA ALA A 54 -6.54 3.26 -8.22
C ALA A 54 -6.31 4.43 -7.26
N VAL A 55 -7.02 4.39 -6.13
CA VAL A 55 -6.79 5.30 -5.01
C VAL A 55 -6.45 4.49 -3.76
N ALA A 56 -5.54 5.02 -2.95
CA ALA A 56 -5.13 4.40 -1.70
C ALA A 56 -4.93 5.43 -0.59
N SER A 57 -5.24 5.06 0.64
CA SER A 57 -4.81 5.82 1.83
C SER A 57 -3.64 5.15 2.53
N VAL A 58 -2.78 5.96 3.14
CA VAL A 58 -1.69 5.44 3.98
C VAL A 58 -2.22 5.16 5.37
N GLU A 59 -2.06 3.92 5.80
CA GLU A 59 -2.54 3.44 7.09
C GLU A 59 -1.38 3.05 8.01
N GLU A 60 -1.58 3.22 9.31
CA GLU A 60 -0.66 2.70 10.33
C GLU A 60 -1.07 1.28 10.73
N ILE A 61 -0.10 0.37 10.75
CA ILE A 61 -0.28 -1.02 11.14
C ILE A 61 0.59 -1.26 12.37
N THR A 62 -0.05 -1.68 13.45
CA THR A 62 0.68 -2.16 14.63
C THR A 62 0.88 -3.66 14.51
N ARG A 63 2.14 -4.10 14.41
CA ARG A 63 2.48 -5.51 14.54
C ARG A 63 2.93 -5.80 15.98
N PRO A 64 2.41 -6.87 16.61
CA PRO A 64 2.99 -7.36 17.85
C PRO A 64 4.45 -7.75 17.57
N GLY A 65 5.39 -7.02 18.17
CA GLY A 65 6.78 -7.12 17.79
C GLY A 65 7.43 -8.41 18.29
N SER A 66 8.20 -9.04 17.42
CA SER A 66 9.23 -10.03 17.79
C SER A 66 10.57 -9.34 18.11
N SER A 67 10.54 -8.08 18.56
CA SER A 67 11.74 -7.38 19.00
C SER A 67 12.23 -7.99 20.29
N ALA A 68 13.55 -8.17 20.43
CA ALA A 68 14.19 -8.69 21.64
C ALA A 68 13.88 -7.88 22.92
N SER A 69 13.25 -6.70 22.77
CA SER A 69 12.79 -5.84 23.86
C SER A 69 11.26 -5.81 24.05
N GLY A 70 10.49 -6.65 23.36
CA GLY A 70 9.04 -6.86 23.63
C GLY A 70 8.09 -5.72 23.24
N GLY A 71 8.54 -4.70 22.48
CA GLY A 71 7.70 -3.60 22.01
C GLY A 71 7.01 -3.89 20.67
N ALA A 72 5.81 -3.34 20.47
CA ALA A 72 5.12 -3.36 19.17
C ALA A 72 5.86 -2.50 18.13
N THR A 73 5.86 -2.94 16.87
CA THR A 73 6.43 -2.18 15.75
C THR A 73 5.31 -1.55 14.96
N GLN A 74 5.38 -0.22 14.78
CA GLN A 74 4.51 0.51 13.88
C GLN A 74 5.11 0.46 12.47
N GLU A 75 4.33 -0.05 11.52
CA GLU A 75 4.62 -0.07 10.10
C GLU A 75 3.56 0.73 9.35
N ARG A 76 3.86 1.16 8.13
CA ARG A 76 2.88 1.79 7.24
C ARG A 76 2.50 0.84 6.12
N GLY A 77 1.24 0.90 5.70
CA GLY A 77 0.69 0.16 4.57
C GLY A 77 -0.22 1.04 3.74
N LEU A 78 -0.79 0.46 2.69
CA LEU A 78 -1.76 1.15 1.83
C LEU A 78 -3.11 0.45 1.89
N LEU A 79 -4.18 1.20 2.11
CA LEU A 79 -5.54 0.72 1.95
C LEU A 79 -6.06 1.14 0.56
N LEU A 80 -6.09 0.19 -0.37
CA LEU A 80 -6.72 0.40 -1.68
C LEU A 80 -8.23 0.47 -1.52
N THR A 81 -8.81 1.59 -1.93
CA THR A 81 -10.26 1.78 -1.97
C THR A 81 -10.78 1.34 -3.32
N HIS A 82 -11.31 0.11 -3.38
CA HIS A 82 -11.86 -0.46 -4.62
C HIS A 82 -13.20 -1.14 -4.35
N GLU A 83 -14.23 -0.81 -5.14
CA GLU A 83 -15.51 -1.53 -5.09
C GLU A 83 -15.31 -2.97 -5.58
N GLY A 84 -15.84 -3.96 -4.84
CA GLY A 84 -15.65 -5.37 -5.18
C GLY A 84 -14.23 -5.91 -4.92
N ALA A 85 -13.46 -5.23 -4.07
CA ALA A 85 -12.07 -5.50 -3.68
C ALA A 85 -11.67 -6.99 -3.66
N ALA A 86 -11.11 -7.45 -4.78
CA ALA A 86 -10.46 -8.74 -4.90
C ALA A 86 -9.07 -8.70 -4.23
N THR A 87 -8.62 -9.84 -3.71
CA THR A 87 -7.30 -9.95 -3.07
C THR A 87 -6.18 -9.54 -4.03
N VAL A 88 -5.26 -8.71 -3.56
CA VAL A 88 -4.08 -8.30 -4.33
C VAL A 88 -2.93 -9.27 -4.09
N PRO A 89 -2.36 -9.91 -5.13
CA PRO A 89 -1.36 -10.95 -5.00
C PRO A 89 -0.01 -10.37 -4.57
N THR A 90 0.77 -11.22 -3.90
CA THR A 90 2.17 -10.96 -3.59
C THR A 90 2.96 -10.61 -4.85
N GLY A 91 3.89 -9.67 -4.72
CA GLY A 91 4.72 -9.19 -5.83
C GLY A 91 4.12 -8.03 -6.62
N THR A 92 2.85 -7.70 -6.39
CA THR A 92 2.24 -6.47 -6.92
C THR A 92 3.03 -5.26 -6.45
N ARG A 93 3.25 -4.29 -7.34
CA ARG A 93 3.97 -3.04 -7.05
C ARG A 93 2.99 -1.87 -7.13
N VAL A 94 3.03 -0.99 -6.15
CA VAL A 94 2.18 0.21 -6.12
C VAL A 94 3.06 1.43 -6.26
N PHE A 95 2.72 2.30 -7.20
CA PHE A 95 3.44 3.54 -7.49
C PHE A 95 2.55 4.74 -7.20
N LEU A 96 3.16 5.86 -6.78
CA LEU A 96 2.45 7.12 -6.70
C LEU A 96 2.12 7.57 -8.13
N ALA A 97 0.85 7.87 -8.39
CA ALA A 97 0.47 8.45 -9.67
C ALA A 97 0.95 9.90 -9.70
N GLU A 98 1.54 10.34 -10.81
CA GLU A 98 1.80 11.75 -10.98
C GLU A 98 0.46 12.51 -10.98
N PRO A 99 0.37 13.70 -10.35
CA PRO A 99 -0.78 14.55 -10.57
C PRO A 99 -0.90 14.77 -12.07
N ALA A 100 -2.06 14.48 -12.65
CA ALA A 100 -2.31 14.74 -14.06
C ALA A 100 -1.90 16.20 -14.32
N ALA A 101 -0.92 16.42 -15.19
CA ALA A 101 -0.53 17.76 -15.59
C ALA A 101 -1.78 18.45 -16.16
N MET A 102 -2.35 19.38 -15.39
CA MET A 102 -3.41 20.28 -15.84
C MET A 102 -2.84 21.35 -16.77
#